data_AF-A0A382QCK4-F1
#
_entry.id   AF-A0A382QCK4-F1
#
_cell.length_a   1.000
_cell.length_b   1.000
_cell.length_c   1.000
_cell.angle_alpha   90.00
_cell.angle_beta   90.00
_cell.angle_gamma   90.00
#
_symmetry.space_group_name_H-M   'P 1'
#
loop_
_entity.id
_entity.type
_entity.pdbx_description
1 polymer ?
#
loop_
_entity_poly.entity_id
_entity_poly.type
_entity_poly.pdbx_seq_one_letter_code
_entity_poly.pdbx_strand_id
1 'polypeptide(L)'
;DGRKSVVFNVLFLLPISTICVSNAGWIGRSISNLMPNTWDAAIKLDHVFTYVASIITTSEVVFAFLIAAVAAALMSTVDTLINAVAAVVVNDVYKPIVKNRSDKHYLKIAMIVSAGATVLGAASTIFFNNFPTLYEAHGFFHSTVVPPMVVAIFLGIFWRRYTTWAAVATFLGGAVLMWIGSKYPGIFIAPFDHGIVMDPDHPYTYIRALYNTLICLGVGVIVTLFTTPKSEKEMEGLTVWSIEKAREYYKGSKPNDEEGEKVEVEWKKIEGDDSTVSFSKSDMEKMKAKVGDLVYLSDKRKWLGGLKSIHSVFGESHEEYGLVYLTADQLRQGL
;
A
#
# COMPACT_ATOMS: atom_id res chain seq x y z
N ASP A 1 4.50 15.60 -7.12
CA ASP A 1 5.46 14.74 -6.38
C ASP A 1 5.14 13.25 -6.34
N GLY A 2 3.87 12.83 -6.23
CA GLY A 2 3.51 11.39 -6.23
C GLY A 2 4.09 10.58 -7.40
N ARG A 3 4.00 11.06 -8.64
CA ARG A 3 4.59 10.37 -9.82
C ARG A 3 6.11 10.17 -9.69
N LYS A 4 6.83 11.19 -9.19
CA LYS A 4 8.29 11.11 -8.98
C LYS A 4 8.64 10.09 -7.89
N SER A 5 7.87 10.07 -6.80
CA SER A 5 8.02 9.08 -5.73
C SER A 5 7.81 7.66 -6.23
N VAL A 6 6.76 7.42 -7.03
CA VAL A 6 6.51 6.10 -7.64
C VAL A 6 7.66 5.67 -8.53
N VAL A 7 8.13 6.55 -9.43
CA VAL A 7 9.26 6.26 -10.33
C VAL A 7 10.53 5.95 -9.53
N PHE A 8 10.85 6.77 -8.52
CA PHE A 8 12.03 6.54 -7.68
C PHE A 8 11.93 5.20 -6.93
N ASN A 9 10.77 4.91 -6.34
CA ASN A 9 10.56 3.69 -5.59
C ASN A 9 10.71 2.44 -6.49
N VAL A 10 10.08 2.45 -7.66
CA VAL A 10 10.08 1.32 -8.59
C VAL A 10 11.46 1.10 -9.23
N LEU A 11 12.13 2.16 -9.67
CA LEU A 11 13.39 2.03 -10.41
C LEU A 11 14.61 1.84 -9.50
N PHE A 12 14.58 2.35 -8.25
CA PHE A 12 15.75 2.35 -7.38
C PHE A 12 15.51 1.58 -6.08
N LEU A 13 14.51 1.96 -5.29
CA LEU A 13 14.33 1.35 -3.95
C LEU A 13 13.97 -0.13 -4.01
N LEU A 14 13.04 -0.54 -4.89
CA LEU A 14 12.65 -1.96 -4.99
C LEU A 14 13.79 -2.88 -5.46
N PRO A 15 14.57 -2.54 -6.51
CA PRO A 15 15.75 -3.32 -6.88
C PRO A 15 16.81 -3.40 -5.79
N ILE A 16 17.12 -2.27 -5.13
CA ILE A 16 18.09 -2.24 -4.03
C ILE A 16 17.60 -3.12 -2.88
N SER A 17 16.33 -2.99 -2.48
CA SER A 17 15.73 -3.81 -1.44
C SER A 17 15.79 -5.31 -1.80
N THR A 18 15.49 -5.65 -3.05
CA THR A 18 15.56 -7.04 -3.55
C THR A 18 16.98 -7.60 -3.42
N ILE A 19 17.99 -6.83 -3.81
CA ILE A 19 19.40 -7.23 -3.66
C ILE A 19 19.76 -7.39 -2.18
N CYS A 20 19.39 -6.43 -1.33
CA CYS A 20 19.68 -6.46 0.10
C CYS A 20 19.07 -7.67 0.80
N VAL A 21 17.80 -7.99 0.51
CA VAL A 21 17.08 -9.10 1.16
C VAL A 21 17.55 -10.46 0.64
N SER A 22 17.85 -10.57 -0.66
CA SER A 22 18.27 -11.84 -1.27
C SER A 22 19.72 -12.21 -0.95
N ASN A 23 20.55 -11.23 -0.57
CA ASN A 23 21.98 -11.39 -0.38
C ASN A 23 22.34 -12.49 0.63
N ALA A 24 21.66 -12.57 1.77
CA ALA A 24 21.93 -13.59 2.78
C ALA A 24 21.72 -15.02 2.25
N GLY A 25 20.68 -15.23 1.42
CA GLY A 25 20.44 -16.52 0.77
C GLY A 25 21.54 -16.89 -0.23
N TRP A 26 21.99 -15.93 -1.04
CA TRP A 26 23.08 -16.15 -2.01
C TRP A 26 24.42 -16.43 -1.33
N ILE A 27 24.74 -15.68 -0.26
CA ILE A 27 25.94 -15.94 0.53
C ILE A 27 25.84 -17.30 1.21
N GLY A 28 24.70 -17.63 1.83
CA GLY A 28 24.47 -18.93 2.45
C GLY A 28 24.69 -20.09 1.48
N ARG A 29 24.13 -19.99 0.27
CA ARG A 29 24.35 -20.99 -0.80
C ARG A 29 25.81 -21.06 -1.26
N SER A 30 26.54 -19.95 -1.23
CA SER A 30 27.96 -19.93 -1.61
C SER A 30 28.82 -20.59 -0.53
N ILE A 31 28.55 -20.31 0.74
CA ILE A 31 29.21 -20.94 1.90
C ILE A 31 28.95 -22.45 1.89
N SER A 32 27.71 -22.89 1.66
CA SER A 32 27.37 -24.32 1.63
C SER A 32 28.16 -25.10 0.57
N ASN A 33 28.50 -24.45 -0.56
CA ASN A 33 29.22 -25.07 -1.66
C ASN A 33 30.74 -25.00 -1.51
N LEU A 34 31.28 -23.88 -1.03
CA LEU A 34 32.72 -23.61 -0.98
C LEU A 34 33.36 -23.97 0.37
N MET A 35 32.58 -23.94 1.44
CA MET A 35 33.04 -24.14 2.82
C MET A 35 32.09 -25.09 3.58
N PRO A 36 31.96 -26.36 3.14
CA PRO A 36 30.97 -27.29 3.70
C PRO A 36 31.16 -27.54 5.21
N ASN A 37 32.39 -27.43 5.72
CA ASN A 37 32.66 -27.60 7.15
C ASN A 37 32.14 -26.44 8.03
N THR A 38 31.82 -25.30 7.43
CA THR A 38 31.29 -24.12 8.12
C THR A 38 29.78 -24.04 8.03
N TRP A 39 29.15 -24.85 7.16
CA TRP A 39 27.72 -24.84 6.92
C TRP A 39 27.02 -25.99 7.65
N ASP A 40 26.00 -25.66 8.44
CA ASP A 40 25.10 -26.66 9.01
C ASP A 40 24.06 -27.09 7.97
N ALA A 41 24.21 -28.32 7.46
CA ALA A 41 23.28 -28.89 6.50
C ALA A 41 21.87 -29.14 7.07
N ALA A 42 21.70 -29.17 8.39
CA ALA A 42 20.40 -29.35 9.05
C ALA A 42 19.63 -28.03 9.24
N ILE A 43 20.21 -26.89 8.84
CA ILE A 43 19.56 -25.60 9.05
C ILE A 43 18.24 -25.48 8.27
N LYS A 44 17.21 -24.97 8.94
CA LYS A 44 15.94 -24.63 8.30
C LYS A 44 16.12 -23.43 7.37
N LEU A 45 15.46 -23.46 6.22
CA LEU A 45 15.56 -22.41 5.19
C LEU A 45 15.21 -21.01 5.74
N ASP A 46 14.21 -20.91 6.60
CA ASP A 46 13.79 -19.62 7.21
C ASP A 46 14.84 -19.03 8.17
N HIS A 47 15.81 -19.82 8.63
CA HIS A 47 16.86 -19.38 9.56
C HIS A 47 18.18 -19.00 8.84
N VAL A 48 18.23 -19.14 7.51
CA VAL A 48 19.46 -18.88 6.73
C VAL A 48 19.96 -17.46 6.94
N PHE A 49 19.06 -16.47 7.02
CA PHE A 49 19.45 -15.08 7.23
C PHE A 49 20.23 -14.89 8.54
N THR A 50 19.69 -15.36 9.67
CA THR A 50 20.29 -15.18 10.99
C THR A 50 21.59 -15.97 11.13
N TYR A 51 21.65 -17.15 10.52
CA TYR A 51 22.86 -17.96 10.50
C TYR A 51 23.98 -17.33 9.68
N VAL A 52 23.70 -16.89 8.46
CA VAL A 52 24.69 -16.19 7.63
C VAL A 52 25.16 -14.90 8.30
N ALA A 53 24.23 -14.14 8.92
CA ALA A 53 24.59 -12.96 9.69
C ALA A 53 25.58 -13.31 10.81
N SER A 54 25.35 -14.39 11.57
CA SER A 54 26.25 -14.82 12.66
C SER A 54 27.67 -15.17 12.19
N ILE A 55 27.79 -15.77 10.99
CA ILE A 55 29.09 -16.12 10.41
C ILE A 55 29.84 -14.86 9.97
N ILE A 56 29.15 -13.92 9.29
CA ILE A 56 29.78 -12.74 8.69
C ILE A 56 30.16 -11.70 9.74
N THR A 57 29.30 -11.46 10.74
CA THR A 57 29.51 -10.32 11.65
C THR A 57 30.76 -10.49 12.51
N THR A 58 31.18 -11.73 12.82
CA THR A 58 32.35 -12.12 13.65
C THR A 58 32.43 -11.53 15.07
N SER A 59 31.74 -10.42 15.33
CA SER A 59 31.62 -9.70 16.59
C SER A 59 30.20 -9.84 17.14
N GLU A 60 30.10 -10.26 18.40
CA GLU A 60 28.82 -10.41 19.11
C GLU A 60 28.04 -9.08 19.20
N VAL A 61 28.75 -7.96 19.36
CA VAL A 61 28.14 -6.62 19.44
C VAL A 61 27.48 -6.24 18.12
N VAL A 62 28.17 -6.46 17.00
CA VAL A 62 27.64 -6.15 15.66
C VAL A 62 26.48 -7.06 15.31
N PHE A 63 26.56 -8.35 15.65
CA PHE A 63 25.47 -9.29 15.48
C PHE A 63 24.22 -8.87 16.27
N ALA A 64 24.37 -8.55 17.56
CA ALA A 64 23.28 -8.11 18.41
C ALA A 64 22.61 -6.83 17.88
N PHE A 65 23.40 -5.86 17.41
CA PHE A 65 22.88 -4.65 16.79
C PHE A 65 22.09 -4.94 15.52
N LEU A 66 22.57 -5.86 14.66
CA LEU A 66 21.86 -6.28 13.45
C LEU A 66 20.52 -6.94 13.78
N ILE A 67 20.48 -7.87 14.74
CA ILE A 67 19.24 -8.52 15.16
C ILE A 67 18.25 -7.51 15.75
N ALA A 68 18.72 -6.53 16.53
CA ALA A 68 17.89 -5.44 17.04
C ALA A 68 17.31 -4.58 15.90
N ALA A 69 18.10 -4.25 14.88
CA ALA A 69 17.64 -3.50 13.72
C ALA A 69 16.56 -4.26 12.92
N VAL A 70 16.74 -5.57 12.72
CA VAL A 70 15.74 -6.43 12.07
C VAL A 70 14.46 -6.51 12.91
N ALA A 71 14.57 -6.69 14.22
CA ALA A 71 13.41 -6.70 15.11
C ALA A 71 12.64 -5.36 15.06
N ALA A 72 13.34 -4.23 15.06
CA ALA A 72 12.73 -2.90 14.94
C ALA A 72 12.02 -2.71 13.59
N ALA A 73 12.62 -3.17 12.49
CA ALA A 73 12.01 -3.13 11.16
C ALA A 73 10.74 -4.01 11.07
N LEU A 74 10.77 -5.20 11.69
CA LEU A 74 9.61 -6.08 11.78
C LEU A 74 8.49 -5.45 12.61
N MET A 75 8.80 -4.85 13.77
CA MET A 75 7.83 -4.15 14.60
C MET A 75 7.17 -2.99 13.84
N SER A 76 7.94 -2.18 13.12
CA SER A 76 7.40 -1.09 12.27
C SER A 76 6.39 -1.60 11.23
N THR A 77 6.68 -2.74 10.60
CA THR A 77 5.78 -3.36 9.61
C THR A 77 4.51 -3.88 10.29
N VAL A 78 4.65 -4.60 11.40
CA VAL A 78 3.53 -5.15 12.18
C VAL A 78 2.62 -4.02 12.68
N ASP A 79 3.17 -2.95 13.23
CA ASP A 79 2.41 -1.79 13.72
C ASP A 79 1.62 -1.12 12.59
N THR A 80 2.25 -0.94 11.42
CA THR A 80 1.61 -0.37 10.24
C THR A 80 0.43 -1.23 9.78
N LEU A 81 0.61 -2.56 9.73
CA LEU A 81 -0.43 -3.49 9.30
C LEU A 81 -1.59 -3.60 10.31
N ILE A 82 -1.29 -3.65 11.62
CA ILE A 82 -2.32 -3.66 12.67
C ILE A 82 -3.16 -2.38 12.61
N ASN A 83 -2.51 -1.22 12.47
CA ASN A 83 -3.20 0.05 12.36
C ASN A 83 -4.07 0.11 11.08
N ALA A 84 -3.58 -0.43 9.96
CA ALA A 84 -4.37 -0.53 8.73
C ALA A 84 -5.61 -1.42 8.89
N VAL A 85 -5.48 -2.58 9.54
CA VAL A 85 -6.61 -3.46 9.86
C VAL A 85 -7.63 -2.75 10.75
N ALA A 86 -7.18 -2.07 11.80
CA ALA A 86 -8.06 -1.30 12.68
C ALA A 86 -8.79 -0.20 11.93
N ALA A 87 -8.11 0.53 11.04
CA ALA A 87 -8.71 1.56 10.21
C ALA A 87 -9.78 1.00 9.26
N VAL A 88 -9.50 -0.13 8.58
CA VAL A 88 -10.48 -0.80 7.70
C VAL A 88 -11.69 -1.27 8.49
N VAL A 89 -11.49 -1.99 9.60
CA VAL A 89 -12.61 -2.48 10.41
C VAL A 89 -13.45 -1.33 10.96
N VAL A 90 -12.83 -0.25 11.43
CA VAL A 90 -13.57 0.90 11.97
C VAL A 90 -14.32 1.64 10.87
N ASN A 91 -13.68 1.98 9.75
CA ASN A 91 -14.27 2.83 8.73
C ASN A 91 -15.20 2.08 7.78
N ASP A 92 -14.89 0.82 7.45
CA ASP A 92 -15.59 0.08 6.40
C ASP A 92 -16.62 -0.91 6.96
N VAL A 93 -16.45 -1.35 8.22
CA VAL A 93 -17.37 -2.30 8.87
C VAL A 93 -18.15 -1.64 10.01
N TYR A 94 -17.47 -1.07 11.00
CA TYR A 94 -18.11 -0.62 12.22
C TYR A 94 -18.90 0.69 12.05
N LYS A 95 -18.29 1.73 11.46
CA LYS A 95 -18.89 3.06 11.28
C LYS A 95 -20.12 3.06 10.36
N PRO A 96 -20.20 2.25 9.28
CA PRO A 96 -21.41 2.14 8.48
C PRO A 96 -22.60 1.54 9.25
N ILE A 97 -22.34 0.65 10.20
CA ILE A 97 -23.36 -0.02 11.03
C ILE A 97 -23.74 0.84 12.23
N VAL A 98 -22.77 1.39 12.96
CA VAL A 98 -22.97 2.20 14.17
C VAL A 98 -22.58 3.65 13.87
N LYS A 99 -23.61 4.47 13.61
CA LYS A 99 -23.46 5.88 13.21
C LYS A 99 -23.54 6.84 14.41
N ASN A 100 -23.11 8.09 14.18
CA ASN A 100 -23.27 9.24 15.11
C ASN A 100 -22.67 9.04 16.52
N ARG A 101 -21.54 8.35 16.60
CA ARG A 101 -20.70 8.31 17.82
C ARG A 101 -19.59 9.36 17.75
N SER A 102 -19.05 9.73 18.91
CA SER A 102 -17.92 10.65 19.00
C SER A 102 -16.63 10.00 18.50
N ASP A 103 -15.66 10.80 18.07
CA ASP A 103 -14.35 10.29 17.62
C ASP A 103 -13.63 9.49 18.69
N LYS A 104 -13.79 9.89 19.97
CA LYS A 104 -13.26 9.15 21.12
C LYS A 104 -13.83 7.72 21.21
N HIS A 105 -15.08 7.50 20.79
CA HIS A 105 -15.67 6.16 20.71
C HIS A 105 -15.02 5.35 19.60
N TYR A 106 -14.92 5.88 18.39
CA TYR A 106 -14.29 5.16 17.28
C TYR A 106 -12.81 4.85 17.54
N LEU A 107 -12.09 5.76 18.20
CA LEU A 107 -10.72 5.51 18.63
C LEU A 107 -10.62 4.36 19.63
N LYS A 108 -11.55 4.27 20.60
CA LYS A 108 -11.62 3.13 21.52
C LYS A 108 -11.86 1.82 20.80
N ILE A 109 -12.78 1.81 19.82
CA ILE A 109 -13.02 0.62 19.00
C ILE A 109 -11.78 0.25 18.18
N ALA A 110 -11.10 1.23 17.57
CA ALA A 110 -9.85 1.01 16.85
C ALA A 110 -8.81 0.32 17.73
N MET A 111 -8.60 0.80 18.97
CA MET A 111 -7.65 0.20 19.92
C MET A 111 -8.03 -1.25 20.28
N ILE A 112 -9.32 -1.55 20.47
CA ILE A 112 -9.79 -2.91 20.75
C ILE A 112 -9.54 -3.82 19.54
N VAL A 113 -9.84 -3.35 18.33
CA VAL A 113 -9.58 -4.09 17.09
C VAL A 113 -8.09 -4.33 16.92
N SER A 114 -7.24 -3.33 17.16
CA SER A 114 -5.78 -3.49 17.11
C SER A 114 -5.30 -4.58 18.07
N ALA A 115 -5.75 -4.55 19.33
CA ALA A 115 -5.38 -5.58 20.31
C ALA A 115 -5.86 -6.99 19.87
N GLY A 116 -7.08 -7.10 19.36
CA GLY A 116 -7.61 -8.35 18.82
C GLY A 116 -6.82 -8.85 17.61
N ALA A 117 -6.47 -7.96 16.68
CA ALA A 117 -5.67 -8.27 15.51
C ALA A 117 -4.26 -8.76 15.91
N THR A 118 -3.63 -8.15 16.93
CA THR A 118 -2.36 -8.62 17.49
C THR A 118 -2.46 -10.05 18.02
N VAL A 119 -3.49 -10.34 18.83
CA VAL A 119 -3.69 -11.68 19.41
C VAL A 119 -3.94 -12.71 18.31
N LEU A 120 -4.81 -12.39 17.34
CA LEU A 120 -5.10 -13.28 16.21
C LEU A 120 -3.88 -13.49 15.30
N GLY A 121 -3.09 -12.44 15.05
CA GLY A 121 -1.85 -12.52 14.30
C GLY A 121 -0.84 -13.44 14.97
N ALA A 122 -0.65 -13.29 16.29
CA ALA A 122 0.22 -14.17 17.07
C ALA A 122 -0.29 -15.64 17.07
N ALA A 123 -1.59 -15.85 17.22
CA ALA A 123 -2.19 -17.18 17.17
C ALA A 123 -2.07 -17.84 15.77
N SER A 124 -2.06 -17.04 14.70
CA SER A 124 -1.95 -17.53 13.32
C SER A 124 -0.62 -18.23 13.04
N THR A 125 0.41 -18.04 13.87
CA THR A 125 1.67 -18.78 13.79
C THR A 125 1.47 -20.30 13.84
N ILE A 126 0.47 -20.79 14.59
CA ILE A 126 0.11 -22.21 14.67
C ILE A 126 -0.27 -22.75 13.28
N PHE A 127 -1.02 -21.96 12.51
CA PHE A 127 -1.41 -22.34 11.15
C PHE A 127 -0.21 -22.31 10.20
N PHE A 128 0.61 -21.26 10.28
CA PHE A 128 1.76 -21.09 9.38
C PHE A 128 2.90 -22.09 9.61
N ASN A 129 3.00 -22.68 10.80
CA ASN A 129 3.95 -23.77 11.07
C ASN A 129 3.69 -25.07 10.28
N ASN A 130 2.55 -25.18 9.59
CA ASN A 130 2.26 -26.32 8.72
C ASN A 130 2.89 -26.19 7.31
N PHE A 131 3.45 -25.03 6.97
CA PHE A 131 4.13 -24.83 5.69
C PHE A 131 5.62 -25.17 5.82
N PRO A 132 6.26 -25.69 4.75
CA PRO A 132 7.70 -25.99 4.76
C PRO A 132 8.57 -24.76 5.00
N THR A 133 8.16 -23.60 4.46
CA THR A 133 8.82 -22.32 4.65
C THR A 133 7.81 -21.19 4.80
N LEU A 134 8.21 -20.11 5.46
CA LEU A 134 7.40 -18.89 5.54
C LEU A 134 7.17 -18.26 4.15
N TYR A 135 8.12 -18.43 3.22
CA TYR A 135 7.98 -17.93 1.86
C TYR A 135 6.91 -18.69 1.07
N GLU A 136 6.81 -20.00 1.24
CA GLU A 136 5.73 -20.80 0.63
C GLU A 136 4.36 -20.48 1.22
N ALA A 137 4.28 -20.28 2.54
CA ALA A 137 3.07 -19.79 3.19
C ALA A 137 2.62 -18.44 2.60
N HIS A 138 3.57 -17.52 2.43
CA HIS A 138 3.33 -16.21 1.81
C HIS A 138 2.85 -16.35 0.36
N GLY A 139 3.55 -17.16 -0.45
CA GLY A 139 3.16 -17.46 -1.82
C GLY A 139 1.78 -18.10 -1.91
N PHE A 140 1.44 -19.00 -0.98
CA PHE A 140 0.13 -19.62 -0.89
C PHE A 140 -0.98 -18.59 -0.66
N PHE A 141 -0.79 -17.72 0.34
CA PHE A 141 -1.76 -16.69 0.68
C PHE A 141 -1.94 -15.70 -0.48
N HIS A 142 -0.83 -15.20 -1.03
CA HIS A 142 -0.85 -14.23 -2.13
C HIS A 142 -1.50 -14.81 -3.39
N SER A 143 -1.16 -16.04 -3.77
CA SER A 143 -1.77 -16.71 -4.92
C SER A 143 -3.27 -17.00 -4.74
N THR A 144 -3.81 -16.94 -3.52
CA THR A 144 -5.23 -17.19 -3.24
C THR A 144 -6.05 -15.90 -3.12
N VAL A 145 -5.56 -14.91 -2.38
CA VAL A 145 -6.34 -13.71 -2.03
C VAL A 145 -6.15 -12.57 -3.04
N VAL A 146 -4.93 -12.41 -3.56
CA VAL A 146 -4.60 -11.29 -4.46
C VAL A 146 -5.30 -11.38 -5.81
N PRO A 147 -5.43 -12.55 -6.48
CA PRO A 147 -6.06 -12.64 -7.80
C PRO A 147 -7.47 -12.04 -7.90
N PRO A 148 -8.47 -12.43 -7.08
CA PRO A 148 -9.80 -11.83 -7.17
C PRO A 148 -9.78 -10.33 -6.84
N MET A 149 -8.93 -9.89 -5.91
CA MET A 149 -8.78 -8.47 -5.56
C MET A 149 -8.22 -7.65 -6.71
N VAL A 150 -7.12 -8.09 -7.33
CA VAL A 150 -6.51 -7.40 -8.48
C VAL A 150 -7.48 -7.36 -9.64
N VAL A 151 -8.14 -8.47 -9.96
CA VAL A 151 -9.15 -8.50 -11.04
C VAL A 151 -10.30 -7.53 -10.76
N ALA A 152 -10.85 -7.54 -9.55
CA ALA A 152 -11.96 -6.67 -9.21
C ALA A 152 -11.59 -5.18 -9.23
N ILE A 153 -10.42 -4.83 -8.71
CA ILE A 153 -9.90 -3.44 -8.76
C ILE A 153 -9.61 -3.04 -10.20
N PHE A 154 -8.91 -3.89 -10.96
CA PHE A 154 -8.52 -3.58 -12.34
C PHE A 154 -9.74 -3.41 -13.24
N LEU A 155 -10.67 -4.38 -13.25
CA LEU A 155 -11.90 -4.26 -14.03
C LEU A 155 -12.79 -3.12 -13.54
N GLY A 156 -12.86 -2.86 -12.22
CA GLY A 156 -13.61 -1.73 -11.67
C GLY A 156 -13.09 -0.36 -12.12
N ILE A 157 -11.76 -0.20 -12.20
CA ILE A 157 -11.14 1.06 -12.64
C ILE A 157 -11.22 1.23 -14.16
N PHE A 158 -10.96 0.17 -14.93
CA PHE A 158 -10.75 0.25 -16.38
C PHE A 158 -11.98 -0.11 -17.22
N TRP A 159 -12.97 -0.82 -16.67
CA TRP A 159 -14.14 -1.28 -17.42
C TRP A 159 -15.45 -0.75 -16.82
N ARG A 160 -16.01 0.30 -17.45
CA ARG A 160 -17.25 0.97 -17.00
C ARG A 160 -18.46 0.04 -16.83
N ARG A 161 -18.47 -1.12 -17.50
CA ARG A 161 -19.55 -2.11 -17.40
C ARG A 161 -19.42 -3.00 -16.16
N TYR A 162 -18.24 -3.09 -15.54
CA TYR A 162 -17.98 -4.00 -14.43
C TYR A 162 -18.89 -3.66 -13.23
N THR A 163 -19.71 -4.63 -12.82
CA THR A 163 -20.77 -4.41 -11.83
C THR A 163 -20.38 -4.92 -10.44
N THR A 164 -21.09 -4.45 -9.41
CA THR A 164 -20.94 -4.98 -8.04
C THR A 164 -21.19 -6.49 -7.99
N TRP A 165 -22.16 -7.00 -8.76
CA TRP A 165 -22.44 -8.43 -8.86
C TRP A 165 -21.33 -9.21 -9.55
N ALA A 166 -20.71 -8.64 -10.58
CA ALA A 166 -19.51 -9.22 -11.19
C ALA A 166 -18.35 -9.28 -10.19
N ALA A 167 -18.15 -8.23 -9.37
CA ALA A 167 -17.15 -8.25 -8.30
C ALA A 167 -17.42 -9.36 -7.27
N VAL A 168 -18.65 -9.47 -6.76
CA VAL A 168 -19.02 -10.54 -5.83
C VAL A 168 -18.81 -11.93 -6.46
N ALA A 169 -19.17 -12.11 -7.73
CA ALA A 169 -18.96 -13.37 -8.44
C ALA A 169 -17.48 -13.69 -8.66
N THR A 170 -16.63 -12.70 -8.98
CA THR A 170 -15.18 -12.87 -9.05
C THR A 170 -14.63 -13.40 -7.72
N PHE A 171 -15.08 -12.87 -6.58
CA PHE A 171 -14.64 -13.36 -5.27
C PHE A 171 -15.18 -14.75 -4.94
N LEU A 172 -16.50 -14.96 -5.02
CA LEU A 172 -17.12 -16.22 -4.60
C LEU A 172 -16.96 -17.33 -5.63
N GLY A 173 -17.30 -17.04 -6.89
CA GLY A 173 -17.15 -17.98 -8.01
C GLY A 173 -15.69 -18.24 -8.34
N GLY A 174 -14.84 -17.21 -8.30
CA GLY A 174 -13.39 -17.38 -8.42
C GLY A 174 -12.85 -18.29 -7.31
N ALA A 175 -13.18 -18.04 -6.04
CA ALA A 175 -12.73 -18.88 -4.93
C ALA A 175 -13.13 -20.36 -5.10
N VAL A 176 -14.34 -20.65 -5.56
CA VAL A 176 -14.79 -22.02 -5.85
C VAL A 176 -13.96 -22.66 -6.96
N LEU A 177 -13.76 -21.97 -8.09
CA LEU A 177 -12.99 -22.50 -9.22
C LEU A 177 -11.49 -22.62 -8.91
N MET A 178 -10.94 -21.73 -8.09
CA MET A 178 -9.59 -21.81 -7.56
C MET A 178 -9.42 -23.03 -6.65
N TRP A 179 -10.40 -23.29 -5.78
CA TRP A 179 -10.42 -24.49 -4.94
C TRP A 179 -10.49 -25.77 -5.78
N ILE A 180 -11.33 -25.80 -6.82
CA ILE A 180 -11.39 -26.93 -7.78
C ILE A 180 -10.04 -27.10 -8.50
N GLY A 181 -9.43 -26.01 -8.95
CA GLY A 181 -8.11 -26.04 -9.60
C GLY A 181 -7.01 -26.57 -8.67
N SER A 182 -7.06 -26.21 -7.40
CA SER A 182 -6.17 -26.75 -6.36
C SER A 182 -6.37 -28.25 -6.11
N LYS A 183 -7.61 -28.75 -6.23
CA LYS A 183 -7.93 -30.18 -6.08
C LYS A 183 -7.50 -31.02 -7.29
N TYR A 184 -7.54 -30.45 -8.49
CA TYR A 184 -7.20 -31.12 -9.75
C TYR A 184 -6.12 -30.34 -10.53
N PRO A 185 -4.92 -30.15 -9.96
CA PRO A 185 -3.88 -29.29 -10.54
C PRO A 185 -3.39 -29.78 -11.90
N GLY A 186 -3.32 -31.09 -12.12
CA GLY A 186 -2.89 -31.68 -13.40
C GLY A 186 -3.84 -31.41 -14.58
N ILE A 187 -5.10 -31.05 -14.30
CA ILE A 187 -6.09 -30.73 -15.34
C ILE A 187 -6.17 -29.22 -15.56
N PHE A 188 -6.23 -28.46 -14.47
CA PHE A 188 -6.53 -27.03 -14.55
C PHE A 188 -5.30 -26.13 -14.56
N ILE A 189 -4.24 -26.50 -13.83
CA ILE A 189 -3.04 -25.67 -13.67
C ILE A 189 -1.94 -26.11 -14.64
N ALA A 190 -1.80 -27.41 -14.91
CA ALA A 190 -0.81 -27.93 -15.85
C ALA A 190 -0.81 -27.26 -17.24
N PRO A 191 -1.96 -26.88 -17.84
CA PRO A 191 -1.95 -26.12 -19.11
C PRO A 191 -1.18 -24.79 -19.04
N PHE A 192 -0.95 -24.25 -17.84
CA PHE A 192 -0.23 -23.02 -17.58
C PHE A 192 1.17 -23.27 -16.99
N ASP A 193 1.64 -24.50 -16.90
CA ASP A 193 2.86 -24.82 -16.17
C ASP A 193 4.15 -24.34 -16.83
N HIS A 194 4.11 -24.00 -18.13
CA HIS A 194 5.26 -23.52 -18.91
C HIS A 194 6.52 -24.39 -18.70
N GLY A 195 6.36 -25.71 -18.53
CA GLY A 195 7.45 -26.65 -18.32
C GLY A 195 7.89 -26.84 -16.85
N ILE A 196 7.16 -26.27 -15.89
CA ILE A 196 7.37 -26.55 -14.46
C ILE A 196 6.87 -27.97 -14.18
N VAL A 197 7.75 -28.81 -13.60
CA VAL A 197 7.37 -30.16 -13.19
C VAL A 197 6.46 -30.09 -11.97
N MET A 198 5.38 -30.87 -11.99
CA MET A 198 4.45 -30.95 -10.86
C MET A 198 5.12 -31.65 -9.67
N ASP A 199 5.26 -30.91 -8.58
CA ASP A 199 5.62 -31.44 -7.26
C ASP A 199 4.41 -32.18 -6.66
N PRO A 200 4.54 -33.45 -6.21
CA PRO A 200 3.47 -34.20 -5.58
C PRO A 200 2.94 -33.60 -4.28
N ASP A 201 3.80 -32.95 -3.50
CA ASP A 201 3.47 -32.39 -2.19
C ASP A 201 2.98 -30.94 -2.32
N HIS A 202 3.58 -30.17 -3.23
CA HIS A 202 3.27 -28.75 -3.44
C HIS A 202 3.10 -28.40 -4.93
N PRO A 203 2.01 -28.87 -5.57
CA PRO A 203 1.85 -28.72 -7.01
C PRO A 203 1.73 -27.26 -7.41
N TYR A 204 2.61 -26.84 -8.33
CA TYR A 204 2.53 -25.55 -9.02
C TYR A 204 2.46 -24.33 -8.09
N THR A 205 3.19 -24.36 -6.96
CA THR A 205 3.17 -23.37 -5.87
C THR A 205 3.06 -21.91 -6.32
N TYR A 206 3.84 -21.51 -7.32
CA TYR A 206 3.84 -20.13 -7.82
C TYR A 206 2.96 -19.93 -9.06
N ILE A 207 3.05 -20.83 -10.05
CA ILE A 207 2.35 -20.66 -11.33
C ILE A 207 0.83 -20.76 -11.21
N ARG A 208 0.33 -21.40 -10.14
CA ARG A 208 -1.10 -21.40 -9.79
C ARG A 208 -1.68 -19.98 -9.63
N ALA A 209 -0.88 -18.97 -9.27
CA ALA A 209 -1.34 -17.59 -9.17
C ALA A 209 -1.81 -17.04 -10.52
N LEU A 210 -1.15 -17.44 -11.62
CA LEU A 210 -1.53 -17.07 -12.98
C LEU A 210 -2.88 -17.70 -13.33
N TYR A 211 -3.04 -19.01 -13.10
CA TYR A 211 -4.31 -19.71 -13.29
C TYR A 211 -5.44 -19.04 -12.48
N ASN A 212 -5.22 -18.79 -11.19
CA ASN A 212 -6.21 -18.16 -10.32
C ASN A 212 -6.60 -16.76 -10.83
N THR A 213 -5.64 -15.98 -11.33
CA THR A 213 -5.90 -14.65 -11.92
C THR A 213 -6.75 -14.75 -13.19
N LEU A 214 -6.42 -15.68 -14.09
CA LEU A 214 -7.16 -15.86 -15.34
C LEU A 214 -8.58 -16.37 -15.10
N ILE A 215 -8.78 -17.26 -14.12
CA ILE A 215 -10.11 -17.74 -13.74
C ILE A 215 -10.94 -16.63 -13.13
N CYS A 216 -10.40 -15.87 -12.17
CA CYS A 216 -11.09 -14.71 -11.60
C CYS A 216 -11.44 -13.69 -12.69
N LEU A 217 -10.52 -13.43 -13.61
CA LEU A 217 -10.75 -12.55 -14.76
C LEU A 217 -11.88 -13.09 -15.65
N GLY A 218 -11.86 -14.37 -15.98
CA GLY A 218 -12.89 -15.03 -16.77
C GLY A 218 -14.27 -14.94 -16.13
N VAL A 219 -14.38 -15.25 -14.84
CA VAL A 219 -15.64 -15.10 -14.07
C VAL A 219 -16.13 -13.66 -14.09
N GLY A 220 -15.24 -12.70 -13.78
CA GLY A 220 -15.57 -11.28 -13.78
C GLY A 220 -16.06 -10.80 -15.15
N VAL A 221 -15.41 -11.23 -16.24
CA VAL A 221 -15.81 -10.91 -17.61
C VAL A 221 -17.16 -11.53 -17.96
N ILE A 222 -17.32 -12.83 -17.77
CA ILE A 222 -18.55 -13.55 -18.11
C ILE A 222 -19.74 -12.93 -17.37
N VAL A 223 -19.65 -12.76 -16.06
CA VAL A 223 -20.75 -12.20 -15.25
C VAL A 223 -21.03 -10.75 -15.63
N THR A 224 -20.02 -9.96 -16.01
CA THR A 224 -20.22 -8.59 -16.50
C THR A 224 -21.00 -8.54 -17.82
N LEU A 225 -20.81 -9.53 -18.70
CA LEU A 225 -21.57 -9.60 -19.96
C LEU A 225 -23.07 -9.86 -19.70
N PHE A 226 -23.39 -10.65 -18.69
CA PHE A 226 -24.77 -10.99 -18.31
C PHE A 226 -25.41 -10.05 -17.28
N THR A 227 -24.66 -9.13 -16.68
CA THR A 227 -25.19 -8.16 -15.70
C THR A 227 -25.48 -6.81 -16.34
N THR A 228 -26.44 -6.08 -15.75
CA THR A 228 -26.83 -4.74 -16.19
C THR A 228 -25.84 -3.71 -15.65
N PRO A 229 -25.20 -2.90 -16.52
CA PRO A 229 -24.30 -1.85 -16.06
C PRO A 229 -25.03 -0.78 -15.25
N LYS A 230 -24.30 -0.14 -14.32
CA LYS A 230 -24.80 1.05 -13.62
C LYS A 230 -24.88 2.25 -14.59
N SER A 231 -25.65 3.26 -14.22
CA SER A 231 -25.78 4.47 -15.03
C SER A 231 -24.46 5.24 -15.11
N GLU A 232 -24.22 5.98 -16.20
CA GLU A 232 -22.98 6.75 -16.36
C GLU A 232 -22.76 7.73 -15.20
N LYS A 233 -23.84 8.37 -14.72
CA LYS A 233 -23.80 9.31 -13.59
C LYS A 233 -23.33 8.68 -12.28
N GLU A 234 -23.67 7.42 -12.02
CA GLU A 234 -23.20 6.71 -10.83
C GLU A 234 -21.73 6.27 -10.95
N MET A 235 -21.21 6.21 -12.18
CA MET A 235 -19.84 5.80 -12.48
C MET A 235 -18.88 6.99 -12.64
N GLU A 236 -19.41 8.23 -12.67
CA GLU A 236 -18.61 9.45 -12.76
C GLU A 236 -17.63 9.56 -11.58
N GLY A 237 -16.36 9.82 -11.91
CA GLY A 237 -15.30 9.95 -10.92
C GLY A 237 -14.78 8.63 -10.34
N LEU A 238 -15.37 7.48 -10.69
CA LEU A 238 -14.95 6.17 -10.17
C LEU A 238 -14.02 5.38 -11.11
N THR A 239 -14.07 5.69 -12.41
CA THR A 239 -13.25 5.02 -13.44
C THR A 239 -12.16 5.93 -13.98
N VAL A 240 -11.12 5.34 -14.58
CA VAL A 240 -10.02 6.09 -15.22
C VAL A 240 -10.53 7.06 -16.30
N TRP A 241 -11.65 6.72 -16.93
CA TRP A 241 -12.26 7.49 -18.00
C TRP A 241 -12.99 8.75 -17.55
N SER A 242 -13.11 8.98 -16.24
CA SER A 242 -13.79 10.13 -15.64
C SER A 242 -12.90 10.76 -14.56
N ILE A 243 -11.59 10.64 -14.71
CA ILE A 243 -10.62 11.10 -13.70
C ILE A 243 -10.70 12.61 -13.45
N GLU A 244 -11.05 13.41 -14.46
CA GLU A 244 -11.28 14.85 -14.32
C GLU A 244 -12.40 15.14 -13.31
N LYS A 245 -13.48 14.37 -13.35
CA LYS A 245 -14.57 14.45 -12.37
C LYS A 245 -14.15 14.00 -10.99
N ALA A 246 -13.33 12.96 -10.89
CA ALA A 246 -12.75 12.54 -9.61
C ALA A 246 -11.93 13.68 -8.97
N ARG A 247 -11.13 14.38 -9.78
CA ARG A 247 -10.33 15.54 -9.33
C ARG A 247 -11.22 16.71 -8.93
N GLU A 248 -12.30 16.98 -9.68
CA GLU A 248 -13.29 18.01 -9.37
C GLU A 248 -14.00 17.71 -8.04
N TYR A 249 -14.43 16.47 -7.80
CA TYR A 249 -15.03 16.06 -6.52
C TYR A 249 -14.06 16.14 -5.35
N TYR A 250 -12.80 15.74 -5.54
CA TYR A 250 -11.78 15.83 -4.51
C TYR A 250 -11.49 17.28 -4.10
N LYS A 251 -11.38 18.18 -5.08
CA LYS A 251 -11.14 19.61 -4.84
C LYS A 251 -12.41 20.36 -4.41
N GLY A 252 -13.59 19.90 -4.82
CA GLY A 252 -14.86 20.62 -4.69
C GLY A 252 -15.10 21.68 -5.77
N SER A 253 -14.16 21.85 -6.70
CA SER A 253 -14.23 22.80 -7.83
C SER A 253 -13.37 22.32 -8.98
N LYS A 254 -13.45 22.99 -10.15
CA LYS A 254 -12.60 22.65 -11.30
C LYS A 254 -11.11 22.76 -10.92
N PRO A 255 -10.31 21.70 -11.15
CA PRO A 255 -8.86 21.77 -10.94
C PRO A 255 -8.23 22.88 -11.79
N ASN A 256 -7.23 23.56 -11.22
CA ASN A 256 -6.40 24.51 -11.95
C ASN A 256 -5.13 23.75 -12.38
N ASP A 257 -4.93 23.63 -13.69
CA ASP A 257 -3.82 22.89 -14.31
C ASP A 257 -2.77 23.81 -14.95
N GLU A 258 -2.88 25.14 -14.73
CA GLU A 258 -1.87 26.09 -15.18
C GLU A 258 -0.56 25.85 -14.41
N GLU A 259 0.55 25.64 -15.14
CA GLU A 259 1.87 25.46 -14.53
C GLU A 259 2.41 26.80 -14.03
N GLY A 260 2.71 26.85 -12.72
CA GLY A 260 3.36 27.99 -12.07
C GLY A 260 4.73 27.65 -11.51
N GLU A 261 5.37 28.65 -10.90
CA GLU A 261 6.68 28.52 -10.27
C GLU A 261 6.58 28.35 -8.75
N LYS A 262 7.60 27.77 -8.13
CA LYS A 262 7.72 27.74 -6.66
C LYS A 262 8.21 29.10 -6.16
N VAL A 263 7.54 29.63 -5.15
CA VAL A 263 7.93 30.88 -4.48
C VAL A 263 8.49 30.59 -3.09
N GLU A 264 9.47 31.40 -2.67
CA GLU A 264 9.95 31.41 -1.30
C GLU A 264 9.29 32.58 -0.57
N VAL A 265 8.71 32.29 0.60
CA VAL A 265 7.96 33.27 1.39
C VAL A 265 8.39 33.23 2.85
N GLU A 266 8.34 34.39 3.50
CA GLU A 266 8.30 34.49 4.95
C GLU A 266 6.85 34.40 5.41
N TRP A 267 6.62 34.06 6.68
CA TRP A 267 5.27 33.98 7.21
C TRP A 267 5.02 35.03 8.29
N LYS A 268 3.76 35.47 8.37
CA LYS A 268 3.26 36.33 9.44
C LYS A 268 2.03 35.69 10.06
N LYS A 269 2.00 35.67 11.39
CA LYS A 269 0.86 35.15 12.12
C LYS A 269 -0.29 36.14 12.08
N ILE A 270 -1.48 35.66 11.72
CA ILE A 270 -2.74 36.40 11.79
C ILE A 270 -3.76 35.65 12.67
N GLU A 271 -4.76 36.39 13.15
CA GLU A 271 -5.97 35.79 13.71
C GLU A 271 -6.98 35.57 12.57
N GLY A 272 -7.54 34.37 12.46
CA GLY A 272 -8.41 34.02 11.35
C GLY A 272 -8.80 32.54 11.32
N ASP A 273 -9.55 32.16 10.30
CA ASP A 273 -9.97 30.78 10.04
C ASP A 273 -8.80 29.92 9.52
N ASP A 274 -8.70 28.69 10.03
CA ASP A 274 -7.60 27.75 9.74
C ASP A 274 -7.68 27.14 8.34
N SER A 275 -8.78 27.36 7.62
CA SER A 275 -9.05 26.71 6.33
C SER A 275 -8.27 27.26 5.15
N THR A 276 -7.75 28.49 5.25
CA THR A 276 -7.07 29.16 4.13
C THR A 276 -5.77 29.83 4.54
N VAL A 277 -4.92 30.10 3.54
CA VAL A 277 -3.69 30.88 3.67
C VAL A 277 -3.69 31.98 2.60
N SER A 278 -3.27 33.18 3.00
CA SER A 278 -3.26 34.34 2.10
C SER A 278 -1.84 34.62 1.64
N PHE A 279 -1.66 34.72 0.33
CA PHE A 279 -0.40 35.06 -0.33
C PHE A 279 -0.49 36.44 -0.99
N SER A 280 0.67 37.00 -1.34
CA SER A 280 0.69 38.23 -2.14
C SER A 280 0.12 37.99 -3.54
N LYS A 281 -0.51 39.01 -4.15
CA LYS A 281 -0.99 38.94 -5.54
C LYS A 281 0.10 38.52 -6.51
N SER A 282 1.27 39.13 -6.37
CA SER A 282 2.46 38.81 -7.16
C SER A 282 2.93 37.36 -7.02
N ASP A 283 2.85 36.78 -5.81
CA ASP A 283 3.26 35.40 -5.59
C ASP A 283 2.21 34.43 -6.15
N MET A 284 0.91 34.73 -5.97
CA MET A 284 -0.16 33.95 -6.59
C MET A 284 -0.08 33.99 -8.11
N GLU A 285 0.25 35.13 -8.73
CA GLU A 285 0.44 35.25 -10.18
C GLU A 285 1.64 34.43 -10.68
N LYS A 286 2.76 34.43 -9.95
CA LYS A 286 3.93 33.58 -10.26
C LYS A 286 3.61 32.09 -10.14
N MET A 287 2.84 31.73 -9.11
CA MET A 287 2.37 30.36 -8.90
C MET A 287 1.22 29.95 -9.83
N LYS A 288 0.67 30.89 -10.62
CA LYS A 288 -0.58 30.71 -11.39
C LYS A 288 -1.75 30.20 -10.52
N ALA A 289 -1.73 30.54 -9.25
CA ALA A 289 -2.69 30.09 -8.24
C ALA A 289 -3.93 30.99 -8.23
N LYS A 290 -5.09 30.36 -8.00
CA LYS A 290 -6.39 31.02 -7.85
C LYS A 290 -6.94 30.76 -6.45
N VAL A 291 -7.81 31.65 -5.97
CA VAL A 291 -8.52 31.45 -4.70
C VAL A 291 -9.29 30.13 -4.76
N GLY A 292 -9.17 29.31 -3.72
CA GLY A 292 -9.74 27.96 -3.67
C GLY A 292 -8.86 26.85 -4.25
N ASP A 293 -7.68 27.17 -4.79
CA ASP A 293 -6.69 26.15 -5.16
C ASP A 293 -6.01 25.56 -3.92
N LEU A 294 -5.62 24.29 -4.01
CA LEU A 294 -4.87 23.62 -2.94
C LEU A 294 -3.42 24.12 -2.93
N VAL A 295 -2.86 24.33 -1.75
CA VAL A 295 -1.47 24.76 -1.56
C VAL A 295 -0.74 23.87 -0.57
N TYR A 296 0.50 23.57 -0.89
CA TYR A 296 1.42 22.85 -0.01
C TYR A 296 2.54 23.80 0.41
N LEU A 297 2.61 24.11 1.71
CA LEU A 297 3.67 24.93 2.29
C LEU A 297 4.65 24.02 3.02
N SER A 298 5.94 24.26 2.81
CA SER A 298 7.00 23.48 3.44
C SER A 298 8.18 24.36 3.81
N ASP A 299 8.88 24.00 4.89
CA ASP A 299 10.17 24.62 5.24
C ASP A 299 11.16 24.51 4.07
N LYS A 300 11.86 25.61 3.78
CA LYS A 300 12.85 25.70 2.70
C LYS A 300 13.99 24.69 2.85
N ARG A 301 14.34 24.30 4.08
CA ARG A 301 15.43 23.36 4.36
C ARG A 301 15.04 21.96 3.89
N LYS A 302 15.84 21.38 2.99
CA LYS A 302 15.56 20.08 2.35
C LYS A 302 15.26 18.94 3.35
N TRP A 303 15.86 18.94 4.53
CA TRP A 303 15.65 17.90 5.56
C TRP A 303 14.45 18.16 6.47
N LEU A 304 13.90 19.39 6.48
CA LEU A 304 12.71 19.73 7.26
C LEU A 304 11.46 19.85 6.40
N GLY A 305 11.55 20.07 5.08
CA GLY A 305 10.38 20.33 4.25
C GLY A 305 9.31 19.22 4.22
N GLY A 306 9.64 17.99 4.61
CA GLY A 306 8.65 16.92 4.83
C GLY A 306 8.13 16.82 6.27
N LEU A 307 8.94 17.22 7.25
CA LEU A 307 8.59 17.19 8.69
C LEU A 307 7.85 18.46 9.13
N LYS A 308 8.15 19.57 8.46
CA LYS A 308 7.60 20.89 8.66
C LYS A 308 6.88 21.34 7.40
N SER A 309 5.65 20.87 7.25
CA SER A 309 4.78 21.23 6.13
C SER A 309 3.32 21.20 6.51
N ILE A 310 2.51 21.93 5.74
CA ILE A 310 1.05 21.91 5.84
C ILE A 310 0.42 21.88 4.44
N HIS A 311 -0.75 21.26 4.35
CA HIS A 311 -1.65 21.41 3.21
C HIS A 311 -2.76 22.38 3.60
N SER A 312 -3.05 23.35 2.74
CA SER A 312 -4.12 24.34 2.95
C SER A 312 -4.74 24.73 1.61
N VAL A 313 -5.54 25.79 1.61
CA VAL A 313 -6.22 26.35 0.43
C VAL A 313 -5.84 27.81 0.28
N PHE A 314 -5.62 28.28 -0.94
CA PHE A 314 -5.41 29.71 -1.22
C PHE A 314 -6.66 30.52 -0.87
N GLY A 315 -6.52 31.45 0.08
CA GLY A 315 -7.53 32.45 0.43
C GLY A 315 -7.40 33.72 -0.39
N GLU A 316 -7.99 34.82 0.09
CA GLU A 316 -7.87 36.12 -0.56
C GLU A 316 -6.42 36.63 -0.54
N SER A 317 -6.00 37.23 -1.65
CA SER A 317 -4.64 37.75 -1.83
C SER A 317 -4.42 39.08 -1.11
N HIS A 318 -3.19 39.36 -0.66
CA HIS A 318 -2.77 40.66 -0.14
C HIS A 318 -1.69 41.33 -1.02
N GLU A 319 -1.22 42.52 -0.64
CA GLU A 319 -0.23 43.30 -1.40
C GLU A 319 1.22 43.11 -0.92
N GLU A 320 1.45 42.56 0.28
CA GLU A 320 2.80 42.37 0.85
C GLU A 320 3.57 41.25 0.12
N TYR A 321 4.51 41.59 -0.78
CA TYR A 321 5.32 40.63 -1.54
C TYR A 321 6.17 39.70 -0.64
N GLY A 322 6.22 38.42 -0.97
CA GLY A 322 7.07 37.45 -0.30
C GLY A 322 6.61 37.06 1.11
N LEU A 323 5.37 37.39 1.47
CA LEU A 323 4.78 37.09 2.76
C LEU A 323 3.58 36.17 2.60
N VAL A 324 3.41 35.24 3.52
CA VAL A 324 2.19 34.44 3.67
C VAL A 324 1.59 34.64 5.04
N TYR A 325 0.29 34.85 5.11
CA TYR A 325 -0.43 34.92 6.37
C TYR A 325 -0.89 33.53 6.80
N LEU A 326 -0.51 33.14 8.03
CA LEU A 326 -0.83 31.85 8.64
C LEU A 326 -1.53 32.03 9.98
N THR A 327 -2.42 31.11 10.33
CA THR A 327 -3.06 31.09 11.65
C THR A 327 -2.17 30.43 12.70
N ALA A 328 -2.54 30.61 13.99
CA ALA A 328 -1.85 29.97 15.10
C ALA A 328 -1.84 28.44 15.00
N ASP A 329 -2.94 27.85 14.53
CA ASP A 329 -3.09 26.41 14.47
C ASP A 329 -2.39 25.81 13.25
N GLN A 330 -2.38 26.50 12.11
CA GLN A 330 -1.55 26.13 10.95
C GLN A 330 -0.06 26.06 11.31
N LEU A 331 0.43 27.00 12.12
CA LEU A 331 1.82 26.97 12.62
C LEU A 331 2.05 25.76 13.54
N ARG A 332 1.13 25.47 14.46
CA ARG A 332 1.24 24.31 15.36
C ARG A 332 1.21 22.96 14.62
N GLN A 333 0.47 22.89 13.52
CA GLN A 333 0.30 21.65 12.74
C GLN A 333 1.54 21.24 11.95
N GLY A 334 2.54 22.12 11.79
CA GLY A 334 3.79 21.72 11.18
C GLY A 334 4.67 22.80 10.58
N LEU A 335 4.65 24.06 11.02
CA LEU A 335 5.62 25.07 10.52
C LEU A 335 6.54 25.60 11.63
#